data_AF-E3C5A2-F1
#
_entry.id   AF-E3C5A2-F1
#
_cell.length_a   1.000
_cell.length_b   1.000
_cell.length_c   1.000
_cell.angle_alpha   90.00
_cell.angle_beta   90.00
_cell.angle_gamma   90.00
#
_symmetry.space_group_name_H-M   'P 1'
#
loop_
_entity.id
_entity.type
_entity.pdbx_description
1 polymer ?
#
loop_
_entity_poly.entity_id
_entity_poly.type
_entity_poly.pdbx_seq_one_letter_code
_entity_poly.pdbx_strand_id
1 'polypeptide(L)'
;MQFFIPMKIPTVTHQEKQVHVVRGKPVFYEPTELKQARANLTDHLAQYRPKQLMKGPVELVVKFCFPLVAGTHDGQPKTTKPDCDNLVKLLQDVMN
;
A
#
# COMPACT_ATOMS: atom_id res chain seq x y z
N MET A 1 13.41 -1.67 -13.48
CA MET A 1 13.33 -0.42 -12.68
C MET A 1 13.57 -0.81 -11.23
N GLN A 2 14.35 -0.03 -10.48
CA GLN A 2 14.61 -0.28 -9.06
C GLN A 2 14.76 1.06 -8.33
N PHE A 3 14.07 1.20 -7.20
CA PHE A 3 14.12 2.40 -6.36
C PHE A 3 13.75 2.05 -4.91
N PHE A 4 13.99 3.00 -4.00
CA PHE A 4 13.63 2.89 -2.59
C PHE A 4 12.76 4.08 -2.20
N ILE A 5 11.68 3.81 -1.46
CA ILE A 5 10.78 4.84 -0.94
C ILE A 5 10.97 4.95 0.58
N PRO A 6 11.64 6.02 1.07
CA PRO A 6 11.69 6.29 2.49
C PRO A 6 10.34 6.82 2.96
N MET A 7 9.45 5.94 3.42
CA MET A 7 8.14 6.33 3.95
C MET A 7 7.72 5.47 5.13
N LYS A 8 6.80 6.00 5.93
CA LYS A 8 6.07 5.18 6.91
C LYS A 8 5.15 4.22 6.15
N ILE A 9 5.35 2.92 6.34
CA ILE A 9 4.55 1.88 5.69
C ILE A 9 3.08 2.04 6.13
N PRO A 10 2.13 2.18 5.20
CA PRO A 10 0.71 2.22 5.54
C PRO A 10 0.29 0.91 6.21
N THR A 11 -0.32 1.01 7.39
CA THR A 11 -0.80 -0.14 8.15
C THR A 11 -2.29 -0.40 7.97
N VAL A 12 -3.00 0.45 7.21
CA VAL A 12 -4.44 0.33 7.03
C VAL A 12 -4.72 -0.86 6.10
N THR A 13 -5.34 -1.89 6.66
CA THR A 13 -5.80 -3.04 5.92
C THR A 13 -7.20 -2.75 5.39
N HIS A 14 -7.44 -2.89 4.09
CA HIS A 14 -8.78 -2.84 3.50
C HIS A 14 -9.64 -3.96 4.07
N GLN A 15 -10.34 -3.74 5.18
CA GLN A 15 -11.22 -4.78 5.74
C GLN A 15 -12.63 -4.31 6.12
N GLU A 16 -12.95 -3.02 6.13
CA GLU A 16 -14.35 -2.61 6.27
C GLU A 16 -14.68 -1.46 5.33
N LYS A 17 -15.23 -1.78 4.15
CA LYS A 17 -16.06 -0.82 3.44
C LYS A 17 -17.23 -0.50 4.37
N GLN A 18 -17.20 0.65 5.02
CA GLN A 18 -18.35 1.07 5.80
C GLN A 18 -19.50 1.34 4.83
N VAL A 19 -20.56 0.56 4.97
CA VAL A 19 -21.80 0.73 4.21
C VAL A 19 -22.65 1.73 4.98
N HIS A 20 -22.87 2.90 4.40
CA HIS A 20 -23.79 3.90 4.93
C HIS A 20 -25.02 3.94 4.03
N VAL A 21 -26.23 3.87 4.59
CA VAL A 21 -27.46 4.02 3.78
C VAL A 21 -27.85 5.50 3.79
N VAL A 22 -27.69 6.17 2.66
CA VAL A 22 -28.11 7.57 2.48
C VAL A 22 -29.33 7.59 1.56
N ARG A 23 -30.47 8.10 2.06
CA ARG A 23 -31.75 8.17 1.31
C ARG A 23 -32.18 6.83 0.70
N GLY A 24 -32.05 5.75 1.47
CA GLY A 24 -32.45 4.40 1.06
C GLY A 24 -31.49 3.70 0.07
N LYS A 25 -30.34 4.30 -0.25
CA LYS A 25 -29.32 3.70 -1.12
C LYS A 25 -28.03 3.41 -0.34
N PRO A 26 -27.43 2.22 -0.46
CA PRO A 26 -26.14 1.93 0.14
C PRO A 26 -25.04 2.74 -0.56
N VAL A 27 -24.28 3.49 0.22
CA VAL A 27 -23.10 4.24 -0.20
C VAL A 27 -21.89 3.62 0.48
N PHE A 28 -20.94 3.17 -0.33
CA PHE A 28 -19.68 2.63 0.15
C PHE A 28 -18.69 3.79 0.29
N TYR A 29 -18.29 4.10 1.52
CA TYR A 29 -17.25 5.11 1.76
C TYR A 29 -15.90 4.43 1.95
N GLU A 30 -14.88 4.94 1.26
CA GLU A 30 -13.49 4.65 1.58
C GLU A 30 -13.13 5.42 2.88
N PRO A 31 -12.68 4.73 3.95
CA PRO A 31 -12.25 5.38 5.18
C PRO A 31 -11.20 6.46 4.92
N THR A 32 -11.24 7.55 5.69
CA THR A 32 -10.31 8.69 5.54
C THR A 32 -8.84 8.26 5.60
N GLU A 33 -8.51 7.32 6.50
CA GLU A 33 -7.15 6.79 6.63
C GLU A 33 -6.68 6.08 5.36
N LEU A 34 -7.58 5.38 4.68
CA LEU A 34 -7.26 4.68 3.44
C LEU A 34 -7.07 5.65 2.28
N LYS A 35 -7.88 6.70 2.20
CA LYS A 35 -7.66 7.81 1.25
C LYS A 35 -6.29 8.47 1.47
N GLN A 36 -5.93 8.72 2.72
CA GLN A 36 -4.63 9.32 3.05
C GLN A 36 -3.46 8.38 2.71
N ALA A 37 -3.59 7.09 3.03
CA ALA A 37 -2.58 6.08 2.68
C ALA A 37 -2.36 6.01 1.17
N ARG A 38 -3.46 6.04 0.39
CA ARG A 38 -3.44 6.08 -1.08
C ARG A 38 -2.72 7.33 -1.57
N ALA A 39 -3.12 8.51 -1.11
CA ALA A 39 -2.50 9.78 -1.49
C ALA A 39 -0.99 9.79 -1.20
N ASN A 40 -0.60 9.38 0.02
CA ASN A 40 0.81 9.30 0.41
C ASN A 40 1.61 8.38 -0.53
N LEU A 41 1.10 7.19 -0.83
CA LEU A 41 1.76 6.27 -1.76
C LEU A 41 1.87 6.86 -3.16
N THR A 42 0.81 7.48 -3.68
CA THR A 42 0.80 8.13 -4.99
C THR A 42 1.88 9.21 -5.08
N ASP A 43 1.95 10.09 -4.09
CA ASP A 43 2.91 11.19 -4.06
C ASP A 43 4.36 10.68 -4.06
N HIS A 44 4.64 9.64 -3.26
CA HIS A 44 5.97 9.06 -3.19
C HIS A 44 6.36 8.27 -4.45
N LEU A 45 5.39 7.64 -5.14
CA LEU A 45 5.62 6.88 -6.37
C LEU A 45 5.72 7.76 -7.60
N ALA A 46 5.09 8.94 -7.60
CA ALA A 46 5.04 9.83 -8.77
C ALA A 46 6.43 10.16 -9.33
N GLN A 47 7.43 10.32 -8.45
CA GLN A 47 8.82 10.60 -8.84
C GLN A 47 9.51 9.43 -9.57
N TYR A 48 9.00 8.21 -9.41
CA TYR A 48 9.54 6.99 -10.02
C TYR A 48 8.70 6.50 -11.21
N ARG A 49 7.73 7.29 -11.66
CA ARG A 49 6.87 6.93 -12.78
C ARG A 49 7.71 6.64 -14.04
N PRO A 50 7.52 5.47 -14.70
CA PRO A 50 8.18 5.19 -15.97
C PRO A 50 7.88 6.27 -17.02
N LYS A 51 8.90 6.69 -17.78
CA LYS A 51 8.74 7.67 -18.87
C LYS A 51 7.77 7.20 -19.96
N GLN A 52 7.69 5.88 -20.15
CA GLN A 52 6.79 5.22 -21.09
C GLN A 52 6.07 4.10 -20.35
N LEU A 53 4.82 3.84 -20.74
CA LEU A 53 4.05 2.73 -20.20
C LEU A 53 4.78 1.41 -20.43
N MET A 54 4.90 0.61 -19.37
CA MET A 54 5.41 -0.76 -19.47
C MET A 54 4.37 -1.61 -20.20
N LYS A 55 4.81 -2.35 -21.22
CA LYS A 55 3.94 -3.23 -22.03
C LYS A 55 4.34 -4.68 -21.84
N GLY A 56 3.35 -5.57 -21.84
CA GLY A 56 3.54 -7.01 -21.64
C GLY A 56 3.62 -7.42 -20.17
N PRO A 57 3.94 -8.70 -19.88
CA PRO A 57 4.10 -9.19 -18.52
C PRO A 57 5.23 -8.46 -17.79
N VAL A 58 5.01 -8.15 -16.51
CA VAL A 58 6.01 -7.50 -15.65
C VAL A 58 6.18 -8.28 -14.35
N GLU A 59 7.39 -8.27 -13.81
CA GLU A 59 7.68 -8.77 -12.46
C GLU A 59 7.72 -7.58 -11.50
N LEU A 60 7.06 -7.75 -10.34
CA LEU A 60 7.08 -6.79 -9.25
C LEU A 60 7.67 -7.45 -8.02
N VAL A 61 8.87 -7.00 -7.61
CA VAL A 61 9.52 -7.42 -6.37
C VAL A 61 9.44 -6.28 -5.36
N VAL A 62 8.81 -6.52 -4.21
CA VAL A 62 8.62 -5.52 -3.14
C VAL A 62 9.23 -6.02 -1.85
N LYS A 63 9.99 -5.15 -1.18
CA LYS A 63 10.49 -5.38 0.17
C LYS A 63 9.98 -4.27 1.08
N PHE A 64 9.20 -4.63 2.08
CA PHE A 64 8.74 -3.70 3.11
C PHE A 64 9.73 -3.69 4.27
N CYS A 65 10.41 -2.56 4.46
CA CYS A 65 11.38 -2.37 5.55
C CYS A 65 10.67 -1.76 6.77
N PHE A 66 10.33 -2.60 7.75
CA PHE A 66 9.72 -2.16 8.99
C PHE A 66 10.79 -1.67 9.99
N PRO A 67 10.46 -0.70 10.88
CA PRO A 67 11.35 -0.33 11.97
C PRO A 67 11.71 -1.53 12.84
N LEU A 68 12.95 -1.57 13.31
CA LEU A 68 13.38 -2.58 14.29
C LEU A 68 12.61 -2.42 15.60
N VAL A 69 12.19 -3.56 16.14
CA VAL A 69 11.61 -3.65 17.49
C VAL A 69 12.55 -4.46 18.39
N ALA A 70 12.37 -4.33 19.71
CA ALA A 70 13.20 -5.03 20.67
C ALA A 70 13.23 -6.54 20.39
N GLY A 71 14.43 -7.13 20.34
CA GLY A 71 14.61 -8.56 20.05
C GLY A 71 14.60 -8.93 18.56
N THR A 72 14.55 -7.96 17.64
CA THR A 72 14.69 -8.20 16.19
C THR A 72 16.04 -7.72 15.64
N HIS A 73 16.43 -8.23 14.46
CA HIS A 73 17.64 -7.82 13.74
C HIS A 73 17.31 -7.36 12.31
N ASP A 74 18.23 -6.61 11.70
CA ASP A 74 18.08 -6.16 10.31
C ASP A 74 18.04 -7.35 9.33
N GLY A 75 17.17 -7.27 8.34
CA GLY A 75 16.91 -8.34 7.38
C GLY A 75 16.01 -9.48 7.88
N GLN A 76 15.56 -9.44 9.13
CA GLN A 76 14.64 -10.45 9.69
C GLN A 76 13.28 -10.44 8.96
N PRO A 77 12.78 -11.60 8.49
CA PRO A 77 11.41 -11.70 7.98
C PRO A 77 10.38 -11.34 9.05
N LYS A 78 9.44 -10.47 8.72
CA LYS A 78 8.34 -10.10 9.61
C LYS A 78 7.27 -11.19 9.62
N THR A 79 6.90 -11.68 10.80
CA THR A 79 5.93 -12.77 10.98
C THR A 79 4.59 -12.34 11.57
N THR A 80 4.43 -11.05 11.90
CA THR A 80 3.22 -10.47 12.49
C THR A 80 2.33 -9.80 11.43
N LYS A 81 1.05 -9.53 11.75
CA LYS A 81 0.14 -8.75 10.89
C LYS A 81 0.64 -7.32 10.62
N PRO A 82 0.24 -6.66 9.51
CA PRO A 82 -0.52 -7.22 8.38
C PRO A 82 0.33 -8.19 7.54
N ASP A 83 -0.33 -9.08 6.79
CA ASP A 83 0.33 -10.01 5.85
C ASP A 83 0.79 -9.31 4.56
N CYS A 84 1.60 -10.02 3.76
CA CYS A 84 2.18 -9.48 2.53
C CYS A 84 1.13 -9.07 1.48
N ASP A 85 0.07 -9.86 1.34
CA ASP A 85 -0.98 -9.61 0.34
C ASP A 85 -1.74 -8.33 0.65
N ASN A 86 -2.05 -8.09 1.93
CA ASN A 86 -2.69 -6.85 2.36
C ASN A 86 -1.79 -5.62 2.12
N LEU A 87 -0.49 -5.73 2.35
CA LEU A 87 0.47 -4.65 2.13
C LEU A 87 0.63 -4.30 0.65
N VAL A 88 0.74 -5.32 -0.21
CA VAL A 88 1.00 -5.11 -1.64
C VAL A 88 -0.25 -4.64 -2.40
N LYS A 89 -1.46 -4.93 -1.90
CA LYS A 89 -2.72 -4.59 -2.57
C LYS A 89 -2.88 -3.10 -2.84
N LEU A 90 -2.73 -2.25 -1.82
CA LEU A 90 -2.84 -0.80 -2.00
C LEU A 90 -1.71 -0.24 -2.88
N LEU A 91 -0.51 -0.80 -2.76
CA LEU A 91 0.63 -0.43 -3.59
C LEU A 91 0.33 -0.70 -5.09
N GLN A 92 -0.19 -1.88 -5.41
CA GLN A 92 -0.60 -2.25 -6.77
C GLN A 92 -1.73 -1.36 -7.28
N ASP A 93 -2.76 -1.11 -6.45
CA ASP A 93 -3.87 -0.23 -6.82
C ASP A 93 -3.42 1.20 -7.21
N VAL A 94 -2.32 1.69 -6.65
CA VAL A 94 -1.75 3.02 -6.95
C VAL A 94 -0.87 3.00 -8.21
N MET A 95 -0.26 1.87 -8.55
CA MET A 95 0.63 1.75 -9.73
C MET A 95 -0.12 1.51 -11.05
N ASN A 96 -1.42 1.27 -10.99
CA ASN A 96 -2.28 1.02 -12.15
C ASN A 96 -2.45 2.23 -13.08
#